data_AF-A0A4V1SJY7-F1
#
_entry.id   AF-A0A4V1SJY7-F1
#
_cell.length_a   1.000
_cell.length_b   1.000
_cell.length_c   1.000
_cell.angle_alpha   90.00
_cell.angle_beta   90.00
_cell.angle_gamma   90.00
#
_symmetry.space_group_name_H-M   'P 1'
#
loop_
_entity.id
_entity.type
_entity.pdbx_description
1 polymer ?
#
loop_
_entity_poly.entity_id
_entity_poly.type
_entity_poly.pdbx_seq_one_letter_code
_entity_poly.pdbx_strand_id
1 'polypeptide(L)'
;MNESKPLPVYIPVSRRRFFKSMAAASAGFTLPGFLAEALTQSPIVTQGPYYPLADDIPLDKDNDLVQLSDNLTSATGIVTYVTGRVLDSSGNPVKNALVECWHADHEGDYVYSTGTGRNAACDPNFAGFGQFITGSSGYFKFRTIKAGLYTGRTRHFHWGVTLPGRTTRSCTQTGWNEVAYANSGTQWATQNSNDNVFASLTAAQKSAILLDFLPVAGTTTGEVYATWDFVSGFTPVDPTYPAPGGFVATGTPVTGPNNTVRYKLTIPVYAGYCYEVYGNPTLADLEWQALPFSITQTGTIDRHKHVATAEGSLSIYVEAKATRGFYKVSFRVPGANTGTP
;
A
#
# COMPACT_ATOMS: atom_id res chain seq x y z
N MET A 1 17.24 78.44 -0.38
CA MET A 1 17.74 77.24 -1.07
C MET A 1 19.13 76.96 -0.54
N ASN A 2 19.31 75.87 0.21
CA ASN A 2 20.61 75.26 0.48
C ASN A 2 20.34 73.75 0.46
N GLU A 3 20.73 73.09 -0.62
CA GLU A 3 20.56 71.65 -0.80
C GLU A 3 21.50 70.90 0.14
N SER A 4 20.94 70.06 1.03
CA SER A 4 21.69 69.10 1.81
C SER A 4 21.98 67.86 0.96
N LYS A 5 23.24 67.70 0.52
CA LYS A 5 23.71 66.46 -0.11
C LYS A 5 23.65 65.29 0.90
N PRO A 6 23.04 64.13 0.56
CA PRO A 6 23.10 62.97 1.44
C PRO A 6 24.52 62.38 1.44
N LEU A 7 25.04 62.09 2.64
CA LEU A 7 26.31 61.39 2.81
C LEU A 7 26.15 59.90 2.44
N PRO A 8 27.07 59.31 1.66
CA PRO A 8 27.01 57.89 1.33
C PRO A 8 27.34 57.05 2.57
N VAL A 9 26.40 56.20 2.99
CA VAL A 9 26.64 55.18 4.02
C VAL A 9 27.45 54.05 3.36
N TYR A 10 28.76 54.06 3.56
CA TYR A 10 29.63 52.95 3.17
C TYR A 10 29.61 51.89 4.28
N ILE A 11 28.87 50.79 4.08
CA ILE A 11 28.99 49.60 4.93
C ILE A 11 30.16 48.77 4.37
N PRO A 12 31.32 48.70 5.04
CA PRO A 12 32.43 47.89 4.56
C PRO A 12 32.07 46.41 4.63
N VAL A 13 31.71 45.82 3.49
CA VAL A 13 31.58 44.37 3.35
C VAL A 13 32.99 43.79 3.38
N SER A 14 33.44 43.32 4.54
CA SER A 14 34.76 42.69 4.62
C SER A 14 34.76 41.42 3.76
N ARG A 15 35.77 41.26 2.91
CA ARG A 15 35.93 40.08 2.04
C ARG A 15 35.80 38.78 2.84
N ARG A 16 36.27 38.78 4.09
CA ARG A 16 36.17 37.65 5.03
C ARG A 16 34.73 37.36 5.46
N ARG A 17 33.86 38.36 5.65
CA ARG A 17 32.42 38.13 5.88
C ARG A 17 31.75 37.62 4.63
N PHE A 18 32.03 38.21 3.46
CA PHE A 18 31.47 37.77 2.18
C PHE A 18 31.81 36.30 1.87
N PHE A 19 33.07 35.90 2.01
CA PHE A 19 33.48 34.50 1.81
C PHE A 19 32.90 33.54 2.86
N LYS A 20 32.71 33.97 4.11
CA LYS A 20 32.03 33.15 5.12
C LYS A 20 30.53 32.98 4.83
N SER A 21 29.85 34.03 4.39
CA SER A 21 28.43 33.95 3.99
C SER A 21 28.24 33.15 2.71
N MET A 22 29.17 33.25 1.74
CA MET A 22 29.16 32.38 0.56
C MET A 22 29.41 30.92 0.92
N ALA A 23 30.37 30.62 1.81
CA ALA A 23 30.63 29.24 2.24
C ALA A 23 29.43 28.60 2.96
N ALA A 24 28.72 29.38 3.80
CA ALA A 24 27.50 28.92 4.46
C ALA A 24 26.33 28.72 3.48
N ALA A 25 26.17 29.64 2.51
CA ALA A 25 25.16 29.50 1.47
C ALA A 25 25.46 28.34 0.51
N SER A 26 26.72 28.18 0.09
CA SER A 26 27.13 27.08 -0.79
C SER A 26 27.01 25.71 -0.12
N ALA A 27 27.35 25.60 1.18
CA ALA A 27 27.16 24.36 1.93
C ALA A 27 25.68 23.94 2.01
N GLY A 28 24.74 24.90 2.03
CA GLY A 28 23.30 24.64 1.99
C GLY A 28 22.77 24.20 0.61
N PHE A 29 23.47 24.51 -0.47
CA PHE A 29 23.06 24.15 -1.85
C PHE A 29 23.78 22.93 -2.44
N THR A 30 24.94 22.53 -1.90
CA THR A 30 25.75 21.43 -2.45
C THR A 30 25.74 20.14 -1.62
N LEU A 31 24.97 20.07 -0.55
CA LEU A 31 24.86 18.88 0.30
C LEU A 31 23.39 18.50 0.51
N PRO A 32 22.82 17.62 -0.34
CA PRO A 32 21.61 16.90 0.03
C PRO A 32 21.95 16.10 1.29
N GLY A 33 21.44 16.52 2.46
CA GLY A 33 21.63 15.78 3.72
C GLY A 33 22.19 16.55 4.92
N PHE A 34 22.50 17.85 4.82
CA PHE A 34 22.93 18.61 6.01
C PHE A 34 21.79 19.10 6.93
N LEU A 35 20.54 18.82 6.55
CA LEU A 35 19.38 18.79 7.45
C LEU A 35 18.93 17.34 7.65
N ALA A 36 19.87 16.42 7.89
CA ALA A 36 19.55 15.09 8.38
C ALA A 36 19.05 15.22 9.83
N GLU A 37 17.78 15.57 9.99
CA GLU A 37 17.02 14.91 11.04
C GLU A 37 17.21 13.42 10.79
N ALA A 38 17.79 12.71 11.75
CA ALA A 38 18.10 11.30 11.58
C ALA A 38 16.79 10.58 11.21
N LEU A 39 16.70 10.07 9.98
CA LEU A 39 15.55 9.33 9.51
C LEU A 39 15.36 8.13 10.44
N THR A 40 14.32 8.20 11.27
CA THR A 40 13.99 7.11 12.17
C THR A 40 13.45 5.97 11.32
N GLN A 41 14.17 4.85 11.29
CA GLN A 41 13.71 3.65 10.61
C GLN A 41 12.35 3.23 11.16
N SER A 42 11.41 2.94 10.28
CA SER A 42 10.09 2.45 10.69
C SER A 42 10.24 1.12 11.42
N PRO A 43 9.60 0.95 12.59
CA PRO A 43 9.71 -0.30 13.33
C PRO A 43 9.10 -1.44 12.53
N ILE A 44 9.78 -2.58 12.49
CA ILE A 44 9.22 -3.81 11.94
C ILE A 44 8.58 -4.59 13.07
N VAL A 45 7.29 -4.89 12.92
CA VAL A 45 6.53 -5.71 13.86
C VAL A 45 5.94 -6.92 13.14
N THR A 46 5.35 -7.85 13.89
CA THR A 46 4.70 -9.02 13.31
C THR A 46 3.56 -8.58 12.40
N GLN A 47 3.29 -9.36 11.33
CA GLN A 47 2.13 -9.15 10.46
C GLN A 47 0.84 -9.07 11.28
N GLY A 48 0.75 -9.91 12.32
CA GLY A 48 -0.47 -10.05 13.11
C GLY A 48 -1.51 -10.89 12.38
N PRO A 49 -2.61 -11.21 13.08
CA PRO A 49 -3.70 -11.99 12.51
C PRO A 49 -4.47 -11.20 11.45
N TYR A 50 -5.30 -11.90 10.67
CA TYR A 50 -6.32 -11.30 9.77
C TYR A 50 -5.80 -10.55 8.54
N TYR A 51 -4.55 -10.76 8.15
CA TYR A 51 -4.14 -10.50 6.77
C TYR A 51 -4.90 -11.47 5.84
N PRO A 52 -5.43 -11.02 4.68
CA PRO A 52 -6.12 -11.90 3.75
C PRO A 52 -5.23 -13.09 3.37
N LEU A 53 -5.70 -14.30 3.68
CA LEU A 53 -4.97 -15.50 3.29
C LEU A 53 -4.91 -15.56 1.76
N ALA A 54 -3.89 -16.25 1.24
CA ALA A 54 -3.64 -16.23 -0.19
C ALA A 54 -4.86 -16.67 -1.03
N ASP A 55 -5.74 -17.52 -0.49
CA ASP A 55 -6.94 -18.04 -1.15
C ASP A 55 -8.21 -17.20 -0.90
N ASP A 56 -8.09 -16.13 -0.09
CA ASP A 56 -9.18 -15.23 0.33
C ASP A 56 -8.83 -13.75 0.07
N ILE A 57 -7.99 -13.50 -0.93
CA ILE A 57 -7.64 -12.15 -1.34
C ILE A 57 -8.78 -11.57 -2.16
N PRO A 58 -9.28 -10.38 -1.81
CA PRO A 58 -10.32 -9.70 -2.56
C PRO A 58 -9.94 -9.51 -4.02
N LEU A 59 -10.95 -9.62 -4.88
CA LEU A 59 -10.82 -9.22 -6.27
C LEU A 59 -10.57 -7.71 -6.37
N ASP A 60 -11.36 -6.95 -5.61
CA ASP A 60 -11.19 -5.52 -5.42
C ASP A 60 -10.28 -5.25 -4.22
N LYS A 61 -9.08 -4.79 -4.53
CA LYS A 61 -7.99 -4.59 -3.56
C LYS A 61 -7.19 -3.35 -3.91
N ASP A 62 -7.81 -2.38 -4.56
CA ASP A 62 -7.12 -1.15 -4.88
C ASP A 62 -6.87 -0.33 -3.60
N ASN A 63 -6.66 0.97 -3.74
CA ASN A 63 -6.35 1.83 -2.63
C ASN A 63 -7.56 2.60 -2.08
N ASP A 64 -8.79 2.24 -2.48
CA ASP A 64 -10.04 2.75 -1.94
C ASP A 64 -10.80 1.64 -1.19
N LEU A 65 -10.66 1.60 0.13
CA LEU A 65 -11.32 0.61 0.98
C LEU A 65 -12.76 1.01 1.35
N VAL A 66 -13.20 2.20 0.93
CA VAL A 66 -14.54 2.75 1.25
C VAL A 66 -15.57 2.32 0.21
N GLN A 67 -15.11 2.02 -1.00
CA GLN A 67 -15.94 1.69 -2.15
C GLN A 67 -15.63 0.27 -2.59
N LEU A 68 -16.55 -0.66 -2.36
CA LEU A 68 -16.41 -2.05 -2.80
C LEU A 68 -17.02 -2.23 -4.19
N SER A 69 -16.18 -2.49 -5.19
CA SER A 69 -16.60 -2.67 -6.58
C SER A 69 -17.52 -1.52 -7.05
N ASP A 70 -18.60 -1.85 -7.75
CA ASP A 70 -19.65 -0.94 -8.20
C ASP A 70 -20.80 -0.75 -7.20
N ASN A 71 -20.66 -1.21 -5.95
CA ASN A 71 -21.72 -1.10 -4.95
C ASN A 71 -22.07 0.36 -4.66
N LEU A 72 -23.34 0.74 -4.73
CA LEU A 72 -23.77 2.11 -4.44
C LEU A 72 -23.62 2.50 -2.96
N THR A 73 -23.39 1.53 -2.09
CA THR A 73 -23.26 1.72 -0.63
C THR A 73 -21.79 1.73 -0.24
N SER A 74 -21.33 2.87 0.29
CA SER A 74 -19.98 3.01 0.85
C SER A 74 -19.87 2.46 2.28
N ALA A 75 -18.64 2.17 2.70
CA ALA A 75 -18.32 1.83 4.08
C ALA A 75 -18.76 2.93 5.06
N THR A 76 -19.19 2.51 6.24
CA THR A 76 -19.56 3.35 7.37
C THR A 76 -18.32 3.72 8.19
N GLY A 77 -18.27 4.96 8.64
CA GLY A 77 -17.19 5.48 9.48
C GLY A 77 -16.66 6.82 8.98
N ILE A 78 -15.63 7.33 9.65
CA ILE A 78 -15.00 8.59 9.26
C ILE A 78 -14.03 8.30 8.11
N VAL A 79 -14.39 8.76 6.90
CA VAL A 79 -13.51 8.64 5.73
C VAL A 79 -12.16 9.29 6.04
N THR A 80 -11.10 8.53 5.81
CA THR A 80 -9.73 8.81 6.21
C THR A 80 -8.82 8.62 5.01
N TYR A 81 -8.10 9.67 4.64
CA TYR A 81 -7.04 9.58 3.63
C TYR A 81 -5.70 9.40 4.33
N VAL A 82 -5.03 8.27 4.08
CA VAL A 82 -3.66 8.05 4.55
C VAL A 82 -2.72 8.20 3.37
N THR A 83 -1.75 9.10 3.49
CA THR A 83 -0.79 9.37 2.43
C THR A 83 0.64 9.35 2.96
N GLY A 84 1.60 9.18 2.07
CA GLY A 84 2.99 9.14 2.50
C GLY A 84 3.93 8.72 1.40
N ARG A 85 5.18 8.46 1.76
CA ARG A 85 6.22 7.97 0.88
C ARG A 85 6.89 6.72 1.44
N VAL A 86 7.29 5.83 0.54
CA VAL A 86 8.25 4.76 0.85
C VAL A 86 9.65 5.32 0.60
N LEU A 87 10.49 5.29 1.63
CA LEU A 87 11.86 5.80 1.62
C LEU A 87 12.88 4.68 1.88
N ASP A 88 14.04 4.79 1.25
CA ASP A 88 15.20 3.93 1.53
C ASP A 88 15.94 4.35 2.81
N SER A 89 17.01 3.64 3.15
CA SER A 89 17.89 3.95 4.30
C SER A 89 18.55 5.34 4.26
N SER A 90 18.60 5.97 3.08
CA SER A 90 19.21 7.28 2.85
C SER A 90 18.16 8.38 2.66
N GLY A 91 16.87 8.05 2.75
CA GLY A 91 15.77 9.00 2.57
C GLY A 91 15.33 9.22 1.13
N ASN A 92 15.84 8.43 0.18
CA ASN A 92 15.43 8.55 -1.22
C ASN A 92 14.07 7.87 -1.42
N PRO A 93 13.19 8.43 -2.27
CA PRO A 93 11.92 7.80 -2.61
C PRO A 93 12.10 6.49 -3.37
N VAL A 94 11.32 5.47 -3.00
CA VAL A 94 11.37 4.14 -3.62
C VAL A 94 10.21 3.98 -4.59
N LYS A 95 10.52 3.85 -5.88
CA LYS A 95 9.57 3.50 -6.93
C LYS A 95 9.22 2.02 -6.90
N ASN A 96 8.02 1.64 -7.34
CA ASN A 96 7.55 0.26 -7.50
C ASN A 96 7.53 -0.55 -6.18
N ALA A 97 7.51 0.11 -5.03
CA ALA A 97 7.26 -0.55 -3.76
C ALA A 97 5.77 -0.88 -3.68
N LEU A 98 5.47 -2.12 -3.27
CA LEU A 98 4.11 -2.52 -2.95
C LEU A 98 3.82 -2.13 -1.50
N VAL A 99 2.81 -1.29 -1.31
CA VAL A 99 2.27 -0.93 -0.01
C VAL A 99 0.92 -1.59 0.13
N GLU A 100 0.73 -2.33 1.21
CA GLU A 100 -0.50 -3.05 1.55
C GLU A 100 -1.02 -2.49 2.88
N CYS A 101 -2.33 -2.31 2.98
CA CYS A 101 -3.00 -1.83 4.18
C CYS A 101 -4.12 -2.81 4.55
N TRP A 102 -4.21 -3.19 5.81
CA TRP A 102 -5.37 -3.92 6.35
C TRP A 102 -5.69 -3.45 7.76
N HIS A 103 -6.98 -3.44 8.09
CA HIS A 103 -7.45 -3.09 9.42
C HIS A 103 -8.90 -3.50 9.66
N ALA A 104 -9.33 -3.37 10.91
CA ALA A 104 -10.71 -3.53 11.32
C ALA A 104 -11.63 -2.43 10.76
N ASP A 105 -12.91 -2.74 10.58
CA ASP A 105 -13.93 -1.76 10.26
C ASP A 105 -14.17 -0.74 11.41
N HIS A 106 -15.18 0.13 11.27
CA HIS A 106 -15.50 1.14 12.28
C HIS A 106 -15.98 0.56 13.62
N GLU A 107 -16.47 -0.69 13.65
CA GLU A 107 -16.90 -1.40 14.85
C GLU A 107 -15.77 -2.22 15.49
N GLY A 108 -14.61 -2.31 14.83
CA GLY A 108 -13.45 -3.04 15.35
C GLY A 108 -13.38 -4.49 14.87
N ASP A 109 -14.14 -4.86 13.84
CA ASP A 109 -14.17 -6.20 13.27
C ASP A 109 -13.31 -6.32 12.01
N TYR A 110 -12.51 -7.39 11.92
CA TYR A 110 -11.70 -7.70 10.75
C TYR A 110 -12.49 -8.57 9.76
N VAL A 111 -12.59 -8.10 8.51
CA VAL A 111 -13.29 -8.80 7.41
C VAL A 111 -12.73 -10.21 7.19
N TYR A 112 -11.41 -10.38 7.25
CA TYR A 112 -10.69 -11.65 7.01
C TYR A 112 -10.43 -12.45 8.29
N SER A 113 -11.25 -12.28 9.32
CA SER A 113 -11.22 -13.15 10.49
C SER A 113 -11.84 -14.51 10.15
N THR A 114 -11.02 -15.56 10.13
CA THR A 114 -11.41 -16.91 9.69
C THR A 114 -12.15 -17.73 10.77
N GLY A 115 -13.06 -17.11 11.53
CA GLY A 115 -13.73 -17.76 12.67
C GLY A 115 -15.21 -17.40 12.84
N THR A 116 -15.96 -18.27 13.52
CA THR A 116 -17.30 -17.99 14.02
C THR A 116 -17.22 -16.96 15.14
N GLY A 117 -17.38 -15.69 14.82
CA GLY A 117 -17.26 -14.61 15.80
C GLY A 117 -17.27 -13.19 15.25
N ARG A 118 -17.45 -12.99 13.93
CA ARG A 118 -17.72 -11.65 13.39
C ARG A 118 -18.93 -11.06 14.11
N ASN A 119 -18.75 -9.87 14.67
CA ASN A 119 -19.85 -9.14 15.26
C ASN A 119 -20.98 -9.00 14.23
N ALA A 120 -22.23 -9.12 14.67
CA ALA A 120 -23.39 -8.86 13.82
C ALA A 120 -23.41 -7.41 13.28
N ALA A 121 -22.67 -6.50 13.91
CA ALA A 121 -22.50 -5.12 13.48
C ALA A 121 -21.34 -4.88 12.50
N CYS A 122 -20.64 -5.93 12.05
CA CYS A 122 -19.56 -5.79 11.08
C CYS A 122 -20.06 -5.13 9.79
N ASP A 123 -19.27 -4.21 9.25
CA ASP A 123 -19.63 -3.44 8.07
C ASP A 123 -19.51 -4.31 6.80
N PRO A 124 -20.64 -4.64 6.13
CA PRO A 124 -20.60 -5.45 4.92
C PRO A 124 -20.05 -4.69 3.70
N ASN A 125 -19.93 -3.36 3.79
CA ASN A 125 -19.47 -2.51 2.68
C ASN A 125 -18.02 -2.06 2.84
N PHE A 126 -17.32 -2.46 3.91
CA PHE A 126 -15.92 -2.11 4.12
C PHE A 126 -14.98 -3.18 3.53
N ALA A 127 -13.98 -2.73 2.76
CA ALA A 127 -13.08 -3.66 2.09
C ALA A 127 -12.10 -4.37 3.03
N GLY A 128 -11.63 -3.72 4.09
CA GLY A 128 -10.70 -4.34 5.06
C GLY A 128 -9.26 -4.57 4.58
N PHE A 129 -9.02 -4.57 3.26
CA PHE A 129 -7.70 -4.70 2.65
C PHE A 129 -7.59 -3.86 1.39
N GLY A 130 -6.41 -3.28 1.15
CA GLY A 130 -6.07 -2.65 -0.12
C GLY A 130 -4.58 -2.60 -0.37
N GLN A 131 -4.19 -2.28 -1.60
CA GLN A 131 -2.80 -2.15 -2.01
C GLN A 131 -2.55 -0.99 -2.97
N PHE A 132 -1.32 -0.46 -2.93
CA PHE A 132 -0.84 0.61 -3.78
C PHE A 132 0.59 0.32 -4.25
N ILE A 133 0.90 0.62 -5.51
CA ILE A 133 2.26 0.52 -6.06
C ILE A 133 2.82 1.92 -6.24
N THR A 134 3.94 2.22 -5.60
CA THR A 134 4.52 3.58 -5.62
C THR A 134 5.04 3.98 -6.99
N GLY A 135 4.81 5.25 -7.36
CA GLY A 135 5.44 5.87 -8.53
C GLY A 135 6.88 6.32 -8.25
N SER A 136 7.48 7.09 -9.16
CA SER A 136 8.86 7.59 -9.02
C SER A 136 9.09 8.49 -7.80
N SER A 137 8.04 9.12 -7.27
CA SER A 137 8.10 9.93 -6.06
C SER A 137 8.06 9.11 -4.77
N GLY A 138 7.92 7.79 -4.85
CA GLY A 138 7.71 6.92 -3.70
C GLY A 138 6.35 7.11 -3.01
N TYR A 139 5.49 7.97 -3.54
CA TYR A 139 4.22 8.34 -2.95
C TYR A 139 3.21 7.19 -2.99
N PHE A 140 2.42 7.07 -1.92
CA PHE A 140 1.22 6.25 -1.85
C PHE A 140 0.05 7.02 -1.23
N LYS A 141 -1.16 6.57 -1.55
CA LYS A 141 -2.40 7.11 -0.98
C LYS A 141 -3.39 5.98 -0.79
N PHE A 142 -4.06 5.95 0.35
CA PHE A 142 -5.24 5.14 0.61
C PHE A 142 -6.41 6.04 0.98
N ARG A 143 -7.60 5.71 0.48
CA ARG A 143 -8.88 6.19 1.00
C ARG A 143 -9.48 5.02 1.79
N THR A 144 -9.72 5.23 3.07
CA THR A 144 -10.26 4.21 3.97
C THR A 144 -11.16 4.87 5.01
N ILE A 145 -11.49 4.18 6.10
CA ILE A 145 -12.13 4.72 7.29
C ILE A 145 -11.17 4.72 8.48
N LYS A 146 -11.40 5.59 9.46
CA LYS A 146 -10.67 5.58 10.73
C LYS A 146 -11.01 4.26 11.45
N ALA A 147 -10.00 3.39 11.64
CA ALA A 147 -10.21 2.07 12.22
C ALA A 147 -10.90 2.12 13.60
N GLY A 148 -11.87 1.22 13.78
CA GLY A 148 -12.51 0.96 15.06
C GLY A 148 -11.57 0.35 16.09
N LEU A 149 -12.07 0.23 17.31
CA LEU A 149 -11.35 -0.41 18.40
C LEU A 149 -11.59 -1.91 18.38
N TYR A 150 -10.53 -2.68 18.16
CA TYR A 150 -10.62 -4.14 18.28
C TYR A 150 -10.15 -4.61 19.65
N THR A 151 -10.73 -5.72 20.11
CA THR A 151 -10.57 -6.21 21.47
C THR A 151 -9.10 -6.45 21.84
N GLY A 152 -8.68 -5.86 22.97
CA GLY A 152 -7.39 -6.11 23.62
C GLY A 152 -6.20 -5.30 23.09
N ARG A 153 -6.44 -4.35 22.17
CA ARG A 153 -5.40 -3.65 21.45
C ARG A 153 -5.83 -2.20 21.14
N THR A 154 -4.88 -1.35 20.79
CA THR A 154 -5.14 0.07 20.47
C THR A 154 -5.64 0.27 19.02
N ARG A 155 -6.12 1.48 18.69
CA ARG A 155 -6.47 1.83 17.31
C ARG A 155 -5.21 1.82 16.46
N HIS A 156 -5.24 1.09 15.35
CA HIS A 156 -4.09 0.94 14.50
C HIS A 156 -4.51 0.55 13.07
N PHE A 157 -3.61 0.82 12.13
CA PHE A 157 -3.63 0.20 10.81
C PHE A 157 -2.43 -0.74 10.73
N HIS A 158 -2.61 -1.89 10.07
CA HIS A 158 -1.48 -2.70 9.67
C HIS A 158 -0.99 -2.29 8.28
N TRP A 159 0.33 -2.37 8.11
CA TRP A 159 1.00 -2.05 6.87
C TRP A 159 1.96 -3.13 6.47
N GLY A 160 2.01 -3.40 5.18
CA GLY A 160 2.92 -4.31 4.54
C GLY A 160 3.67 -3.60 3.43
N VAL A 161 4.99 -3.55 3.51
CA VAL A 161 5.81 -2.89 2.47
C VAL A 161 6.78 -3.88 1.87
N THR A 162 6.66 -4.13 0.57
CA THR A 162 7.60 -4.95 -0.20
C THR A 162 8.38 -4.06 -1.14
N LEU A 163 9.68 -3.93 -0.91
CA LEU A 163 10.57 -3.14 -1.78
C LEU A 163 10.86 -3.88 -3.09
N PRO A 164 11.16 -3.16 -4.18
CA PRO A 164 11.66 -3.75 -5.41
C PRO A 164 12.86 -4.68 -5.15
N GLY A 165 12.89 -5.80 -5.87
CA GLY A 165 13.95 -6.80 -5.75
C GLY A 165 13.92 -7.67 -4.49
N ARG A 166 12.96 -7.46 -3.58
CA ARG A 166 12.77 -8.30 -2.40
C ARG A 166 11.60 -9.26 -2.57
N THR A 167 11.73 -10.43 -1.96
CA THR A 167 10.70 -11.47 -1.85
C THR A 167 9.99 -11.46 -0.50
N THR A 168 10.44 -10.61 0.43
CA THR A 168 9.96 -10.53 1.81
C THR A 168 9.31 -9.18 2.07
N ARG A 169 8.14 -9.20 2.68
CA ARG A 169 7.43 -8.02 3.15
C ARG A 169 7.94 -7.56 4.50
N SER A 170 8.09 -6.25 4.66
CA SER A 170 8.28 -5.59 5.95
C SER A 170 6.91 -5.21 6.52
N CYS A 171 6.53 -5.80 7.64
CA CYS A 171 5.28 -5.47 8.31
C CYS A 171 5.50 -4.41 9.38
N THR A 172 4.58 -3.45 9.48
CA THR A 172 4.54 -2.46 10.55
C THR A 172 3.10 -2.13 10.91
N GLN A 173 2.89 -1.32 11.95
CA GLN A 173 1.58 -0.84 12.35
C GLN A 173 1.68 0.66 12.64
N THR A 174 0.69 1.43 12.24
CA THR A 174 0.57 2.84 12.65
C THR A 174 -0.48 2.97 13.74
N GLY A 175 -0.19 3.76 14.75
CA GLY A 175 -1.08 4.04 15.88
C GLY A 175 -1.64 5.46 15.82
N TRP A 176 -2.54 5.78 16.74
CA TRP A 176 -3.25 7.07 16.74
C TRP A 176 -2.57 7.99 17.74
N ASN A 177 -2.22 9.22 17.34
CA ASN A 177 -1.71 10.22 18.28
C ASN A 177 -2.85 10.92 19.07
N GLU A 178 -3.78 10.13 19.58
CA GLU A 178 -4.93 10.59 20.34
C GLU A 178 -5.34 9.52 21.36
N VAL A 179 -6.12 9.91 22.36
CA VAL A 179 -6.72 8.95 23.29
C VAL A 179 -7.83 8.20 22.56
N ALA A 180 -7.80 6.88 22.63
CA ALA A 180 -8.83 6.05 22.02
C ALA A 180 -10.06 5.95 22.92
N TYR A 181 -11.24 6.20 22.33
CA TYR A 181 -12.55 6.11 22.99
C TYR A 181 -13.43 5.10 22.27
N ALA A 182 -14.22 4.33 23.01
CA ALA A 182 -15.29 3.50 22.45
C ALA A 182 -16.41 4.35 21.83
N ASN A 183 -17.29 3.73 21.04
CA ASN A 183 -18.46 4.40 20.44
C ASN A 183 -19.40 5.00 21.51
N SER A 184 -19.36 4.49 22.75
CA SER A 184 -20.07 5.05 23.91
C SER A 184 -19.46 6.34 24.49
N GLY A 185 -18.29 6.77 24.01
CA GLY A 185 -17.52 7.89 24.56
C GLY A 185 -16.65 7.53 25.77
N THR A 186 -16.67 6.28 26.24
CA THR A 186 -15.79 5.80 27.32
C THR A 186 -14.36 5.61 26.80
N GLN A 187 -13.35 6.04 27.56
CA GLN A 187 -11.95 5.79 27.21
C GLN A 187 -11.70 4.27 27.13
N TRP A 188 -11.07 3.83 26.04
CA TRP A 188 -10.77 2.41 25.85
C TRP A 188 -9.70 1.93 26.83
N ALA A 189 -9.81 0.68 27.27
CA ALA A 189 -8.88 0.11 28.24
C ALA A 189 -7.44 0.00 27.68
N THR A 190 -7.31 -0.28 26.38
CA THR A 190 -6.00 -0.45 25.72
C THR A 190 -5.63 0.78 24.89
N GLN A 191 -4.64 1.52 25.34
CA GLN A 191 -4.06 2.69 24.68
C GLN A 191 -2.66 2.35 24.16
N ASN A 192 -2.05 3.21 23.33
CA ASN A 192 -0.68 2.99 22.85
C ASN A 192 0.34 2.70 23.97
N SER A 193 0.12 3.24 25.17
CA SER A 193 1.02 3.08 26.32
C SER A 193 1.00 1.69 26.97
N ASN A 194 -0.11 0.94 26.82
CA ASN A 194 -0.27 -0.40 27.42
C ASN A 194 -0.64 -1.48 26.39
N ASP A 195 -0.65 -1.15 25.11
CA ASP A 195 -0.71 -2.11 24.00
C ASP A 195 0.60 -2.89 23.89
N ASN A 196 0.53 -4.21 23.74
CA ASN A 196 1.71 -5.08 23.74
C ASN A 196 2.66 -4.86 22.55
N VAL A 197 2.15 -4.46 21.39
CA VAL A 197 2.99 -4.16 20.22
C VAL A 197 3.63 -2.80 20.40
N PHE A 198 2.85 -1.77 20.74
CA PHE A 198 3.38 -0.41 20.88
C PHE A 198 4.30 -0.27 22.10
N ALA A 199 4.01 -0.95 23.22
CA ALA A 199 4.85 -0.91 24.41
C ALA A 199 6.28 -1.41 24.15
N SER A 200 6.47 -2.31 23.18
CA SER A 200 7.79 -2.84 22.80
C SER A 200 8.66 -1.83 22.03
N LEU A 201 8.08 -0.75 21.52
CA LEU A 201 8.74 0.23 20.66
C LEU A 201 9.44 1.34 21.47
N THR A 202 10.58 1.80 20.96
CA THR A 202 11.27 2.98 21.49
C THR A 202 10.45 4.26 21.26
N ALA A 203 10.76 5.34 22.00
CA ALA A 203 10.07 6.62 21.84
C ALA A 203 10.18 7.19 20.40
N ALA A 204 11.35 7.08 19.79
CA ALA A 204 11.57 7.51 18.41
C ALA A 204 10.73 6.69 17.42
N GLN A 205 10.70 5.36 17.57
CA GLN A 205 9.88 4.49 16.72
C GLN A 205 8.39 4.78 16.87
N LYS A 206 7.90 5.01 18.09
CA LYS A 206 6.51 5.43 18.33
C LYS A 206 6.21 6.74 17.59
N SER A 207 7.06 7.74 17.75
CA SER A 207 6.88 9.03 17.06
C SER A 207 6.85 8.90 15.54
N ALA A 208 7.52 7.90 14.97
CA ALA A 208 7.55 7.66 13.52
C ALA A 208 6.29 6.95 12.96
N ILE A 209 5.41 6.41 13.81
CA ILE A 209 4.24 5.63 13.39
C ILE A 209 2.91 6.11 13.98
N LEU A 210 2.94 7.13 14.86
CA LEU A 210 1.72 7.72 15.40
C LEU A 210 1.17 8.74 14.41
N LEU A 211 -0.08 8.56 14.03
CA LEU A 211 -0.78 9.39 13.05
C LEU A 211 -1.52 10.53 13.75
N ASP A 212 -1.31 11.74 13.24
CA ASP A 212 -2.16 12.89 13.50
C ASP A 212 -3.25 12.95 12.43
N PHE A 213 -4.51 12.92 12.88
CA PHE A 213 -5.67 13.04 11.99
C PHE A 213 -6.14 14.48 11.95
N LEU A 214 -6.01 15.10 10.78
CA LEU A 214 -6.42 16.47 10.55
C LEU A 214 -7.69 16.51 9.68
N PRO A 215 -8.63 17.44 9.91
CA PRO A 215 -9.82 17.54 9.10
C PRO A 215 -9.48 17.94 7.66
N VAL A 216 -10.16 17.35 6.69
CA VAL A 216 -10.10 17.77 5.29
C VAL A 216 -11.01 18.98 5.11
N ALA A 217 -10.41 20.13 4.79
CA ALA A 217 -11.14 21.38 4.65
C ALA A 217 -12.20 21.31 3.54
N GLY A 218 -13.39 21.87 3.82
CA GLY A 218 -14.48 21.93 2.86
C GLY A 218 -15.33 20.66 2.74
N THR A 219 -15.04 19.61 3.52
CA THR A 219 -15.90 18.42 3.60
C THR A 219 -16.99 18.60 4.66
N THR A 220 -18.20 18.10 4.37
CA THR A 220 -19.35 18.16 5.30
C THR A 220 -19.54 16.86 6.09
N THR A 221 -18.85 15.79 5.67
CA THR A 221 -18.92 14.43 6.25
C THR A 221 -17.85 14.18 7.32
N GLY A 222 -17.03 15.19 7.63
CA GLY A 222 -16.00 15.10 8.66
C GLY A 222 -14.79 14.27 8.26
N GLU A 223 -14.47 14.23 6.96
CA GLU A 223 -13.31 13.46 6.46
C GLU A 223 -12.02 13.97 7.11
N VAL A 224 -11.09 13.05 7.35
CA VAL A 224 -9.77 13.37 7.90
C VAL A 224 -8.66 12.87 7.00
N TYR A 225 -7.48 13.43 7.16
CA TYR A 225 -6.27 12.92 6.53
C TYR A 225 -5.15 12.76 7.55
N ALA A 226 -4.27 11.80 7.29
CA ALA A 226 -3.04 11.56 8.03
C ALA A 226 -1.89 11.35 7.04
N THR A 227 -0.68 11.72 7.46
CA THR A 227 0.54 11.53 6.66
C THR A 227 1.51 10.65 7.42
N TRP A 228 2.11 9.68 6.73
CA TRP A 228 3.09 8.77 7.30
C TRP A 228 4.08 8.28 6.26
N ASP A 229 5.37 8.56 6.47
CA ASP A 229 6.44 8.03 5.63
C ASP A 229 6.97 6.70 6.21
N PHE A 230 7.11 5.69 5.35
CA PHE A 230 7.76 4.43 5.70
C PHE A 230 9.24 4.48 5.33
N VAL A 231 10.11 4.41 6.33
CA VAL A 231 11.57 4.34 6.14
C VAL A 231 12.01 2.90 6.32
N SER A 232 12.34 2.25 5.20
CA SER A 232 12.60 0.80 5.19
C SER A 232 13.87 0.38 5.93
N GLY A 233 14.86 1.27 6.02
CA GLY A 233 16.22 0.94 6.49
C GLY A 233 17.00 0.04 5.52
N PHE A 234 16.50 -0.18 4.30
CA PHE A 234 17.18 -0.89 3.24
C PHE A 234 17.36 0.02 2.02
N THR A 235 18.40 -0.20 1.24
CA THR A 235 18.51 0.36 -0.11
C THR A 235 17.87 -0.61 -1.09
N PRO A 236 16.83 -0.20 -1.85
CA PRO A 236 16.25 -1.04 -2.89
C PRO A 236 17.31 -1.42 -3.92
N VAL A 237 17.19 -2.65 -4.44
CA VAL A 237 17.93 -3.07 -5.62
C VAL A 237 16.96 -3.09 -6.78
N ASP A 238 17.36 -2.53 -7.92
CA ASP A 238 16.54 -2.59 -9.12
C ASP A 238 16.33 -4.07 -9.47
N PRO A 239 15.08 -4.53 -9.58
CA PRO A 239 14.84 -5.88 -10.03
C PRO A 239 15.39 -5.99 -11.46
N THR A 240 15.99 -7.13 -11.80
CA THR A 240 16.35 -7.48 -13.18
C THR A 240 15.14 -7.67 -14.10
N TYR A 241 13.94 -7.36 -13.60
CA TYR A 241 12.62 -7.70 -14.14
C TYR A 241 11.73 -6.45 -14.19
N PRO A 242 10.72 -6.41 -15.08
CA PRO A 242 9.87 -5.24 -15.23
C PRO A 242 9.11 -4.91 -13.94
N ALA A 243 8.77 -3.63 -13.80
CA ALA A 243 7.92 -3.14 -12.72
C ALA A 243 6.62 -3.96 -12.62
N PRO A 244 6.12 -4.22 -11.40
CA PRO A 244 4.82 -4.87 -11.21
C PRO A 244 3.72 -4.09 -11.97
N GLY A 245 2.73 -4.80 -12.47
CA GLY A 245 1.71 -4.19 -13.32
C GLY A 245 0.86 -5.22 -14.03
N GLY A 246 0.43 -4.89 -15.25
CA GLY A 246 -0.27 -5.85 -16.10
C GLY A 246 -0.05 -5.56 -17.56
N PHE A 247 -0.24 -6.60 -18.37
CA PHE A 247 -0.22 -6.51 -19.82
C PHE A 247 -1.42 -7.22 -20.40
N VAL A 248 -1.67 -7.00 -21.69
CA VAL A 248 -2.73 -7.66 -22.43
C VAL A 248 -2.13 -8.86 -23.17
N ALA A 249 -2.78 -10.02 -23.05
CA ALA A 249 -2.42 -11.25 -23.75
C ALA A 249 -3.57 -11.74 -24.63
N THR A 250 -3.24 -12.19 -25.85
CA THR A 250 -4.22 -12.80 -26.75
C THR A 250 -4.43 -14.27 -26.39
N GLY A 251 -5.67 -14.73 -26.38
CA GLY A 251 -5.99 -16.14 -26.18
C GLY A 251 -6.18 -16.87 -27.51
N THR A 252 -5.41 -17.92 -27.73
CA THR A 252 -5.56 -18.79 -28.92
C THR A 252 -6.45 -19.98 -28.57
N PRO A 253 -7.55 -20.25 -29.31
CA PRO A 253 -8.38 -21.40 -29.04
C PRO A 253 -7.59 -22.71 -29.24
N VAL A 254 -7.70 -23.62 -28.29
CA VAL A 254 -7.08 -24.95 -28.28
C VAL A 254 -8.09 -25.97 -27.77
N THR A 255 -7.89 -27.24 -28.14
CA THR A 255 -8.71 -28.34 -27.62
C THR A 255 -8.38 -28.59 -26.15
N GLY A 256 -9.39 -28.47 -25.29
CA GLY A 256 -9.36 -28.81 -23.88
C GLY A 256 -9.86 -30.23 -23.61
N PRO A 257 -10.07 -30.59 -22.33
CA PRO A 257 -10.63 -31.88 -21.94
C PRO A 257 -12.00 -32.12 -22.58
N ASN A 258 -12.33 -33.36 -22.94
CA ASN A 258 -13.63 -33.75 -23.49
C ASN A 258 -14.05 -32.94 -24.74
N ASN A 259 -13.08 -32.58 -25.60
CA ASN A 259 -13.28 -31.76 -26.80
C ASN A 259 -13.89 -30.37 -26.53
N THR A 260 -13.77 -29.86 -25.30
CA THR A 260 -14.13 -28.46 -24.98
C THR A 260 -13.12 -27.50 -25.61
N VAL A 261 -13.48 -26.22 -25.72
CA VAL A 261 -12.55 -25.17 -26.18
C VAL A 261 -11.92 -24.50 -24.96
N ARG A 262 -10.60 -24.38 -24.97
CA ARG A 262 -9.83 -23.54 -24.04
C ARG A 262 -9.09 -22.46 -24.81
N TYR A 263 -8.69 -21.41 -24.13
CA TYR A 263 -7.89 -20.33 -24.69
C TYR A 263 -6.51 -20.35 -24.05
N LYS A 264 -5.48 -20.63 -24.87
CA LYS A 264 -4.08 -20.59 -24.48
C LYS A 264 -3.55 -19.17 -24.53
N LEU A 265 -3.07 -18.68 -23.41
CA LEU A 265 -2.30 -17.44 -23.28
C LEU A 265 -0.83 -17.84 -23.10
N THR A 266 0.06 -17.19 -23.85
CA THR A 266 1.52 -17.36 -23.67
C THR A 266 2.05 -16.06 -23.09
N ILE A 267 2.59 -16.12 -21.88
CA ILE A 267 2.98 -14.94 -21.12
C ILE A 267 4.46 -15.00 -20.73
N PRO A 268 5.16 -13.85 -20.65
CA PRO A 268 6.47 -13.79 -20.01
C PRO A 268 6.30 -13.99 -18.49
N VAL A 269 7.20 -14.76 -17.89
CA VAL A 269 7.22 -14.97 -16.43
C VAL A 269 8.59 -14.70 -15.82
N TYR A 270 8.57 -14.23 -14.58
CA TYR A 270 9.73 -13.90 -13.77
C TYR A 270 9.68 -14.70 -12.48
N ALA A 271 10.82 -15.23 -12.05
CA ALA A 271 10.90 -16.02 -10.84
C ALA A 271 10.38 -15.23 -9.62
N GLY A 272 9.51 -15.86 -8.85
CA GLY A 272 8.87 -15.32 -7.66
C GLY A 272 7.63 -14.44 -7.92
N TYR A 273 7.36 -13.99 -9.16
CA TYR A 273 6.21 -13.14 -9.44
C TYR A 273 4.91 -13.95 -9.45
N CYS A 274 3.84 -13.35 -8.90
CA CYS A 274 2.51 -13.94 -8.87
C CYS A 274 1.66 -13.36 -10.01
N TYR A 275 1.09 -14.23 -10.83
CA TYR A 275 0.31 -13.91 -12.03
C TYR A 275 -1.16 -14.24 -11.83
N GLU A 276 -2.03 -13.34 -12.29
CA GLU A 276 -3.48 -13.55 -12.34
C GLU A 276 -4.03 -13.14 -13.71
N VAL A 277 -5.05 -13.87 -14.17
CA VAL A 277 -5.68 -13.63 -15.46
C VAL A 277 -7.07 -13.08 -15.25
N TYR A 278 -7.38 -12.00 -15.94
CA TYR A 278 -8.67 -11.35 -15.92
C TYR A 278 -9.25 -11.29 -17.33
N GLY A 279 -10.56 -11.43 -17.44
CA GLY A 279 -11.31 -11.31 -18.68
C GLY A 279 -12.68 -10.72 -18.44
N ASN A 280 -13.25 -10.14 -19.49
CA ASN A 280 -14.63 -9.68 -19.49
C ASN A 280 -15.48 -10.70 -20.29
N PRO A 281 -16.32 -11.53 -19.63
CA PRO A 281 -17.17 -12.48 -20.33
C PRO A 281 -18.31 -11.78 -21.08
N THR A 282 -18.81 -10.64 -20.59
CA THR A 282 -19.87 -9.83 -21.21
C THR A 282 -19.72 -8.35 -20.86
N LEU A 283 -19.68 -7.47 -21.88
CA LEU A 283 -19.50 -6.00 -21.73
C LEU A 283 -20.63 -5.28 -20.97
N ALA A 284 -21.63 -6.00 -20.48
CA ALA A 284 -22.73 -5.44 -19.69
C ALA A 284 -22.23 -4.93 -18.33
N ASP A 285 -21.22 -5.58 -17.78
CA ASP A 285 -20.56 -5.20 -16.54
C ASP A 285 -19.19 -4.64 -16.94
N LEU A 286 -18.96 -3.35 -16.69
CA LEU A 286 -17.75 -2.61 -17.13
C LEU A 286 -16.46 -3.04 -16.41
N GLU A 287 -16.47 -4.21 -15.76
CA GLU A 287 -15.43 -4.69 -14.87
C GLU A 287 -14.68 -5.91 -15.42
N TRP A 288 -13.47 -6.12 -14.90
CA TRP A 288 -12.62 -7.25 -15.23
C TRP A 288 -12.85 -8.36 -14.22
N GLN A 289 -13.36 -9.52 -14.65
CA GLN A 289 -13.52 -10.67 -13.77
C GLN A 289 -12.23 -11.49 -13.74
N ALA A 290 -11.78 -11.92 -12.55
CA ALA A 290 -10.71 -12.90 -12.43
C ALA A 290 -11.17 -14.25 -13.01
N LEU A 291 -10.38 -14.81 -13.92
CA LEU A 291 -10.68 -16.07 -14.57
C LEU A 291 -9.83 -17.18 -13.96
N PRO A 292 -10.44 -18.31 -13.54
CA PRO A 292 -9.66 -19.46 -13.17
C PRO A 292 -8.98 -20.06 -14.41
N PHE A 293 -7.82 -20.68 -14.20
CA PHE A 293 -7.00 -21.22 -15.25
C PHE A 293 -6.28 -22.51 -14.83
N SER A 294 -5.69 -23.16 -15.83
CA SER A 294 -4.75 -24.28 -15.66
C SER A 294 -3.40 -23.91 -16.27
N ILE A 295 -2.32 -24.51 -15.77
CA ILE A 295 -0.97 -24.39 -16.33
C ILE A 295 -0.66 -25.50 -17.34
N THR A 296 -1.61 -26.41 -17.57
CA THR A 296 -1.53 -27.43 -18.62
C THR A 296 -2.78 -27.40 -19.48
N GLN A 297 -2.65 -27.78 -20.75
CA GLN A 297 -3.74 -27.63 -21.72
C GLN A 297 -5.00 -28.40 -21.33
N THR A 298 -4.83 -29.61 -20.80
CA THR A 298 -5.92 -30.52 -20.42
C THR A 298 -6.06 -30.70 -18.90
N GLY A 299 -5.34 -29.93 -18.10
CA GLY A 299 -5.40 -30.02 -16.65
C GLY A 299 -6.70 -29.48 -16.05
N THR A 300 -6.92 -29.74 -14.77
CA THR A 300 -8.01 -29.12 -14.02
C THR A 300 -7.81 -27.60 -13.96
N ILE A 301 -8.92 -26.87 -14.06
CA ILE A 301 -8.97 -25.42 -13.81
C ILE A 301 -9.09 -25.24 -12.30
N ASP A 302 -7.95 -25.10 -11.62
CA ASP A 302 -7.85 -25.16 -10.15
C ASP A 302 -7.11 -23.96 -9.55
N ARG A 303 -6.78 -22.95 -10.36
CA ARG A 303 -5.95 -21.82 -9.96
C ARG A 303 -6.54 -20.51 -10.44
N HIS A 304 -6.54 -19.51 -9.55
CA HIS A 304 -6.77 -18.11 -9.91
C HIS A 304 -5.47 -17.30 -9.95
N LYS A 305 -4.38 -17.89 -9.44
CA LYS A 305 -3.05 -17.29 -9.31
C LYS A 305 -1.96 -18.32 -9.59
N HIS A 306 -0.80 -17.88 -10.06
CA HIS A 306 0.37 -18.72 -10.23
C HIS A 306 1.65 -17.96 -9.89
N VAL A 307 2.46 -18.51 -8.99
CA VAL A 307 3.80 -17.98 -8.69
C VAL A 307 4.81 -18.72 -9.56
N ALA A 308 5.46 -18.00 -10.47
CA ALA A 308 6.48 -18.60 -11.32
C ALA A 308 7.74 -18.92 -10.52
N THR A 309 8.31 -20.12 -10.70
CA THR A 309 9.52 -20.55 -9.99
C THR A 309 10.81 -20.23 -10.75
N ALA A 310 10.69 -19.93 -12.05
CA ALA A 310 11.79 -19.62 -12.94
C ALA A 310 11.37 -18.56 -13.96
N GLU A 311 12.35 -17.93 -14.58
CA GLU A 311 12.14 -17.03 -15.70
C GLU A 311 11.80 -17.77 -16.99
N GLY A 312 11.09 -17.08 -17.89
CA GLY A 312 10.89 -17.56 -19.25
C GLY A 312 9.49 -17.27 -19.74
N SER A 313 8.85 -18.29 -20.32
CA SER A 313 7.47 -18.19 -20.81
C SER A 313 6.60 -19.28 -20.20
N LEU A 314 5.40 -18.89 -19.77
CA LEU A 314 4.39 -19.78 -19.24
C LEU A 314 3.17 -19.80 -20.16
N SER A 315 2.64 -21.00 -20.41
CA SER A 315 1.34 -21.18 -21.05
C SER A 315 0.27 -21.33 -19.99
N ILE A 316 -0.74 -20.47 -20.05
CA ILE A 316 -1.92 -20.50 -19.19
C ILE A 316 -3.14 -20.80 -20.04
N TYR A 317 -4.07 -21.59 -19.51
CA TYR A 317 -5.26 -22.05 -20.21
C TYR A 317 -6.52 -21.66 -19.45
N VAL A 318 -7.38 -20.85 -20.06
CA VAL A 318 -8.67 -20.43 -19.50
C VAL A 318 -9.83 -21.02 -20.32
N GLU A 319 -10.97 -21.25 -19.69
CA GLU A 319 -12.18 -21.73 -20.39
C GLU A 319 -13.07 -20.59 -20.88
N ALA A 320 -13.13 -19.48 -20.13
CA ALA A 320 -13.93 -18.33 -20.51
C ALA A 320 -13.34 -17.61 -21.75
N LYS A 321 -14.16 -17.42 -22.78
CA LYS A 321 -13.83 -16.62 -23.96
C LYS A 321 -13.80 -15.14 -23.59
N ALA A 322 -12.72 -14.44 -23.93
CA ALA A 322 -12.71 -12.99 -23.89
C ALA A 322 -13.51 -12.42 -25.08
N THR A 323 -14.54 -11.62 -24.81
CA THR A 323 -15.39 -11.02 -25.86
C THR A 323 -14.62 -10.13 -26.83
N ARG A 324 -13.56 -9.45 -26.37
CA ARG A 324 -12.67 -8.64 -27.21
C ARG A 324 -11.44 -9.38 -27.76
N GLY A 325 -11.34 -10.70 -27.52
CA GLY A 325 -10.23 -11.53 -28.00
C GLY A 325 -8.93 -11.39 -27.20
N PHE A 326 -8.93 -10.66 -26.09
CA PHE A 326 -7.76 -10.46 -25.25
C PHE A 326 -8.08 -10.50 -23.76
N TYR A 327 -7.07 -10.86 -22.97
CA TYR A 327 -7.12 -11.04 -21.53
C TYR A 327 -6.15 -10.06 -20.87
N LYS A 328 -6.50 -9.53 -19.71
CA LYS A 328 -5.59 -8.75 -18.88
C LYS A 328 -4.85 -9.71 -17.95
N VAL A 329 -3.52 -9.70 -18.01
CA VAL A 329 -2.68 -10.49 -17.11
C VAL A 329 -2.03 -9.52 -16.14
N SER A 330 -2.39 -9.61 -14.87
CA SER A 330 -1.76 -8.87 -13.80
C SER A 330 -0.62 -9.68 -13.21
N PHE A 331 0.49 -9.04 -12.88
CA PHE A 331 1.61 -9.67 -12.20
C PHE A 331 2.12 -8.79 -11.08
N ARG A 332 2.43 -9.41 -9.94
CA ARG A 332 2.81 -8.73 -8.71
C ARG A 332 4.20 -9.14 -8.24
N VAL A 333 4.83 -8.22 -7.50
CA VAL A 333 6.15 -8.39 -6.89
C VAL A 333 6.21 -9.70 -6.08
N PRO A 334 7.34 -10.41 -6.08
CA PRO A 334 7.52 -11.59 -5.24
C PRO A 334 7.24 -11.30 -3.77
N GLY A 335 6.47 -12.17 -3.12
CA GLY A 335 6.09 -12.00 -1.71
C GLY A 335 4.83 -11.17 -1.45
N ALA A 336 4.34 -10.46 -2.47
CA ALA A 336 2.95 -10.03 -2.49
C ALA A 336 2.11 -11.31 -2.41
N ASN A 337 1.53 -11.60 -1.25
CA ASN A 337 0.64 -12.74 -1.01
C ASN A 337 1.29 -14.12 -0.76
N THR A 338 2.59 -14.20 -0.44
CA THR A 338 3.15 -15.46 0.13
C THR A 338 3.01 -15.51 1.65
N GLY A 339 2.09 -14.73 2.23
CA GLY A 339 1.83 -14.69 3.66
C GLY A 339 1.70 -16.11 4.19
N THR A 340 2.78 -16.60 4.79
CA THR A 340 2.74 -17.78 5.64
C THR A 340 2.30 -17.22 6.98
N PRO A 341 1.27 -17.81 7.64
CA PRO A 341 0.85 -17.40 8.97
C PRO A 341 2.01 -17.19 9.94
#